data_AF-A0A1C2AUU6-F1
#
_entry.id   AF-A0A1C2AUU6-F1
#
_cell.length_a   1.000
_cell.length_b   1.000
_cell.length_c   1.000
_cell.angle_alpha   90.00
_cell.angle_beta   90.00
_cell.angle_gamma   90.00
#
_symmetry.space_group_name_H-M   'P 1'
#
loop_
_entity.id
_entity.type
_entity.pdbx_description
1 polymer ?
#
loop_
_entity_poly.entity_id
_entity_poly.type
_entity_poly.pdbx_seq_one_letter_code
_entity_poly.pdbx_strand_id
1 'polypeptide(L)'
;MNKFVKNLLKLDGFEISFHEKSKRIINIKIEDQIIDRLVFPFKKFNITALEYKPFTRFTIAKSLDETASNKLSNFLNEIIKDRDTGCFIIGPKNKSSKIDQTFLVKLSTAITHLIGNPNHDSMAGKYYARFHVKHEDNSDSYLRKAYINMDLHTDGTYVREITDWILMSKLEEENVIGGETALLHLDDWEHLSDLSDDKIG
;
A
#
# COMPACT_ATOMS: atom_id res chain seq x y z
N MET A 1 20.41 3.57 6.44
CA MET A 1 19.64 2.34 6.68
C MET A 1 19.60 2.09 8.17
N ASN A 2 18.43 2.26 8.79
CA ASN A 2 18.23 2.01 10.21
C ASN A 2 18.62 0.56 10.58
N LYS A 3 19.20 0.35 11.77
CA LYS A 3 19.75 -0.94 12.21
C LYS A 3 18.69 -2.06 12.21
N PHE A 4 17.42 -1.69 12.40
CA PHE A 4 16.26 -2.60 12.37
C PHE A 4 15.94 -3.14 10.97
N VAL A 5 15.95 -2.28 9.95
CA VAL A 5 15.67 -2.68 8.56
C VAL A 5 16.86 -3.47 7.98
N LYS A 6 18.08 -3.11 8.39
CA LYS A 6 19.33 -3.73 7.92
C LYS A 6 19.43 -5.24 8.22
N ASN A 7 18.77 -5.70 9.28
CA ASN A 7 18.78 -7.10 9.69
C ASN A 7 17.44 -7.83 9.47
N LEU A 8 16.46 -7.19 8.81
CA LEU A 8 15.07 -7.65 8.66
C LEU A 8 14.48 -8.16 9.99
N LEU A 9 13.63 -7.35 10.62
CA LEU A 9 12.95 -7.74 11.84
C LEU A 9 12.27 -9.10 11.67
N LYS A 10 12.47 -10.01 12.63
CA LYS A 10 11.68 -11.24 12.70
C LYS A 10 10.37 -10.93 13.42
N LEU A 11 9.27 -11.03 12.68
CA LEU A 11 7.91 -10.93 13.20
C LEU A 11 7.23 -12.29 13.05
N ASP A 12 6.81 -12.89 14.16
CA ASP A 12 6.15 -14.19 14.12
C ASP A 12 4.87 -14.12 13.27
N GLY A 13 4.76 -15.02 12.30
CA GLY A 13 3.64 -15.03 11.35
C GLY A 13 3.78 -14.08 10.16
N PHE A 14 4.94 -13.47 9.96
CA PHE A 14 5.25 -12.66 8.79
C PHE A 14 6.59 -13.08 8.18
N GLU A 15 6.60 -13.35 6.88
CA GLU A 15 7.85 -13.54 6.13
C GLU A 15 8.30 -12.20 5.58
N ILE A 16 9.48 -11.75 5.97
CA ILE A 16 10.03 -10.45 5.59
C ILE A 16 11.30 -10.67 4.78
N SER A 17 11.39 -10.04 3.61
CA SER A 17 12.53 -10.16 2.70
C SER A 17 12.72 -8.88 1.89
N PHE A 18 13.90 -8.71 1.29
CA PHE A 18 14.07 -7.69 0.25
C PHE A 18 13.39 -8.13 -1.04
N HIS A 19 12.88 -7.17 -1.81
CA HIS A 19 12.35 -7.44 -3.13
C HIS A 19 13.47 -7.83 -4.11
N GLU A 20 13.15 -8.75 -5.02
CA GLU A 20 14.12 -9.31 -5.98
C GLU A 20 14.72 -8.27 -6.93
N LYS A 21 13.93 -7.25 -7.30
CA LYS A 21 14.36 -6.17 -8.22
C LYS A 21 15.09 -5.01 -7.52
N SER A 22 14.84 -4.77 -6.23
CA SER A 22 15.45 -3.66 -5.50
C SER A 22 15.43 -3.90 -4.00
N LYS A 23 16.57 -3.68 -3.35
CA LYS A 23 16.70 -3.75 -1.89
C LYS A 23 16.01 -2.59 -1.17
N ARG A 24 15.53 -1.57 -1.91
CA ARG A 24 14.75 -0.47 -1.34
C ARG A 24 13.32 -0.88 -1.00
N ILE A 25 12.84 -1.98 -1.58
CA ILE A 25 11.47 -2.46 -1.39
C ILE A 25 11.51 -3.67 -0.45
N ILE A 26 10.72 -3.60 0.62
CA ILE A 26 10.58 -4.69 1.59
C ILE A 26 9.32 -5.49 1.29
N ASN A 27 9.47 -6.79 1.06
CA ASN A 27 8.36 -7.73 0.93
C ASN A 27 7.94 -8.25 2.29
N ILE A 28 6.64 -8.19 2.58
CA ILE A 28 6.02 -8.66 3.82
C ILE A 28 4.88 -9.61 3.46
N LYS A 29 5.09 -10.91 3.64
CA LYS A 29 4.04 -11.93 3.42
C LYS A 29 3.40 -12.32 4.74
N ILE A 30 2.07 -12.21 4.81
CA ILE A 30 1.29 -12.55 5.99
C ILE A 30 0.97 -14.05 5.94
N GLU A 31 1.41 -14.80 6.94
CA GLU A 31 1.17 -16.25 7.03
C GLU A 31 -0.31 -16.56 7.28
N ASP A 32 -0.77 -17.72 6.83
CA ASP A 32 -2.18 -18.12 6.91
C ASP A 32 -2.72 -18.14 8.35
N GLN A 33 -1.86 -18.45 9.33
CA GLN A 33 -2.23 -18.40 10.75
C GLN A 33 -2.64 -16.98 11.21
N ILE A 34 -2.04 -15.93 10.63
CA ILE A 34 -2.40 -14.54 10.94
C ILE A 34 -3.69 -14.17 10.21
N ILE A 35 -3.83 -14.59 8.95
CA ILE A 35 -5.08 -14.42 8.18
C ILE A 35 -6.25 -15.02 8.98
N ASP A 36 -6.11 -16.23 9.49
CA ASP A 36 -7.15 -16.91 10.27
C ASP A 36 -7.53 -16.16 11.55
N ARG A 37 -6.54 -15.58 12.24
CA ARG A 37 -6.78 -14.72 13.40
C ARG A 37 -7.49 -13.43 13.04
N LEU A 38 -7.30 -12.90 11.83
CA LEU A 38 -7.90 -11.66 11.35
C LEU A 38 -9.32 -11.81 10.81
N VAL A 39 -9.69 -12.99 10.30
CA VAL A 39 -11.02 -13.24 9.70
C VAL A 39 -12.14 -12.85 10.67
N PHE A 40 -12.02 -13.18 11.96
CA PHE A 40 -13.06 -12.89 12.94
C PHE A 40 -13.12 -11.39 13.33
N PRO A 41 -12.02 -10.74 13.76
CA PRO A 41 -12.00 -9.29 14.02
C PRO A 41 -12.48 -8.46 12.83
N PHE A 42 -12.11 -8.84 11.61
CA PHE A 42 -12.52 -8.11 10.40
C PHE A 42 -14.01 -8.25 10.11
N LYS A 43 -14.68 -9.32 10.56
CA LYS A 43 -16.14 -9.45 10.43
C LYS A 43 -16.93 -8.52 11.36
N LYS A 44 -16.31 -7.96 12.41
CA LYS A 44 -16.97 -7.07 13.38
C LYS A 44 -17.57 -5.82 12.73
N PHE A 45 -16.93 -5.31 11.68
CA PHE A 45 -17.39 -4.13 10.94
C PHE A 45 -17.48 -4.46 9.45
N ASN A 46 -18.62 -4.16 8.83
CA ASN A 46 -18.73 -4.16 7.37
C ASN A 46 -18.07 -2.89 6.79
N ILE A 47 -17.91 -2.83 5.46
CA ILE A 47 -17.28 -1.69 4.79
C ILE A 47 -18.00 -0.38 5.08
N THR A 48 -19.34 -0.40 5.08
CA THR A 48 -20.15 0.78 5.41
C THR A 48 -19.85 1.31 6.81
N ALA A 49 -19.69 0.45 7.82
CA ALA A 49 -19.30 0.89 9.15
C ALA A 49 -17.92 1.57 9.15
N LEU A 50 -16.96 1.05 8.38
CA LEU A 50 -15.64 1.69 8.22
C LEU A 50 -15.75 3.05 7.54
N GLU A 51 -16.64 3.20 6.56
CA GLU A 51 -16.86 4.47 5.85
C GLU A 51 -17.43 5.55 6.78
N TYR A 52 -18.46 5.22 7.56
CA TYR A 52 -19.18 6.20 8.38
C TYR A 52 -18.61 6.40 9.79
N LYS A 53 -17.87 5.43 10.35
CA LYS A 53 -17.41 5.48 11.76
C LYS A 53 -15.88 5.40 11.83
N PRO A 54 -15.17 6.55 11.84
CA PRO A 54 -13.71 6.57 11.77
C PRO A 54 -12.98 5.69 12.80
N PHE A 55 -13.46 5.61 14.06
CA PHE A 55 -12.83 4.79 15.10
C PHE A 55 -12.76 3.29 14.75
N THR A 56 -13.67 2.80 13.90
CA THR A 56 -13.70 1.38 13.50
C THR A 56 -12.49 1.01 12.67
N ARG A 57 -11.91 1.96 11.94
CA ARG A 57 -10.69 1.78 11.13
C ARG A 57 -9.48 1.52 12.03
N PHE A 58 -9.31 2.33 13.07
CA PHE A 58 -8.29 2.11 14.10
C PHE A 58 -8.51 0.82 14.89
N THR A 59 -9.78 0.39 15.06
CA THR A 59 -10.07 -0.87 15.76
C THR A 59 -9.57 -2.08 14.99
N ILE A 60 -9.77 -2.13 13.66
CA ILE A 60 -9.26 -3.23 12.83
C ILE A 60 -7.74 -3.13 12.61
N ALA A 61 -7.18 -1.92 12.58
CA ALA A 61 -5.73 -1.69 12.60
C ALA A 61 -5.10 -2.30 13.86
N LYS A 62 -5.64 -1.97 15.03
CA LYS A 62 -5.19 -2.56 16.30
C LYS A 62 -5.29 -4.07 16.31
N SER A 63 -6.39 -4.63 15.79
CA SER A 63 -6.56 -6.09 15.68
C SER A 63 -5.45 -6.74 14.84
N LEU A 64 -5.00 -6.08 13.77
CA LEU A 64 -3.86 -6.54 12.95
C LEU A 64 -2.55 -6.45 13.72
N ASP A 65 -2.26 -5.32 14.36
CA ASP A 65 -1.00 -5.09 15.07
C ASP A 65 -0.84 -6.02 16.27
N GLU A 66 -1.93 -6.33 16.99
CA GLU A 66 -1.96 -7.31 18.08
C GLU A 66 -1.51 -8.71 17.62
N THR A 67 -1.77 -9.09 16.37
CA THR A 67 -1.27 -10.37 15.82
C THR A 67 0.25 -10.43 15.70
N ALA A 68 0.89 -9.26 15.58
CA ALA A 68 2.34 -9.07 15.51
C ALA A 68 2.92 -8.61 16.86
N SER A 69 2.23 -8.87 17.98
CA SER A 69 2.63 -8.41 19.32
C SER A 69 2.82 -6.88 19.41
N ASN A 70 2.02 -6.11 18.67
CA ASN A 70 2.06 -4.64 18.59
C ASN A 70 3.39 -4.07 18.06
N LYS A 71 4.07 -4.81 17.18
CA LYS A 71 5.34 -4.40 16.58
C LYS A 71 5.21 -4.01 15.10
N LEU A 72 4.09 -4.32 14.46
CA LEU A 72 3.92 -4.10 13.03
C LEU A 72 3.83 -2.61 12.70
N SER A 73 3.08 -1.82 13.48
CA SER A 73 2.96 -0.37 13.27
C SER A 73 4.33 0.33 13.25
N ASN A 74 5.16 0.06 14.28
CA ASN A 74 6.51 0.62 14.36
C ASN A 74 7.39 0.16 13.19
N PHE A 75 7.33 -1.14 12.86
CA PHE A 75 8.11 -1.70 11.76
C PHE A 75 7.76 -1.08 10.40
N LEU A 76 6.47 -0.92 10.09
CA LEU A 76 6.03 -0.28 8.86
C LEU A 76 6.47 1.18 8.78
N ASN A 77 6.33 1.92 9.90
CA ASN A 77 6.80 3.31 10.00
C ASN A 77 8.31 3.45 9.83
N GLU A 78 9.10 2.51 10.32
CA GLU A 78 10.56 2.50 10.14
C GLU A 78 10.95 2.30 8.68
N ILE A 79 10.23 1.45 7.93
CA ILE A 79 10.48 1.24 6.50
C ILE A 79 10.20 2.53 5.72
N ILE A 80 9.01 3.11 5.87
CA ILE A 80 8.61 4.27 5.05
C ILE A 80 9.42 5.54 5.35
N LYS A 81 10.02 5.65 6.54
CA LYS A 81 10.85 6.80 6.95
C LYS A 81 12.34 6.59 6.68
N ASP A 82 12.75 5.39 6.25
CA ASP A 82 14.15 5.09 5.96
C ASP A 82 14.48 5.38 4.49
N ARG A 83 15.39 6.34 4.26
CA ARG A 83 15.81 6.78 2.91
C ARG A 83 16.38 5.67 2.03
N ASP A 84 17.00 4.65 2.62
CA ASP A 84 17.55 3.52 1.85
C ASP A 84 16.46 2.52 1.44
N THR A 85 15.24 2.65 1.97
CA THR A 85 14.08 1.84 1.61
C THR A 85 12.89 2.68 1.16
N GLY A 86 12.01 3.08 2.08
CA GLY A 86 10.87 3.95 1.79
C GLY A 86 9.66 3.25 1.17
N CYS A 87 9.73 1.94 0.89
CA CYS A 87 8.67 1.20 0.23
C CYS A 87 8.54 -0.23 0.79
N PHE A 88 7.29 -0.70 0.90
CA PHE A 88 7.01 -2.11 1.18
C PHE A 88 5.84 -2.63 0.34
N ILE A 89 5.86 -3.94 0.09
CA ILE A 89 4.74 -4.70 -0.50
C ILE A 89 4.27 -5.66 0.57
N ILE A 90 3.02 -5.53 1.00
CA ILE A 90 2.43 -6.38 2.04
C ILE A 90 1.17 -7.07 1.54
N GLY A 91 1.04 -8.36 1.83
CA GLY A 91 -0.16 -9.11 1.49
C GLY A 91 -0.15 -10.54 2.00
N PRO A 92 -1.26 -11.28 1.85
CA PRO A 92 -1.31 -12.69 2.20
C PRO A 92 -0.29 -13.49 1.40
N LYS A 93 0.38 -14.43 2.08
CA LYS A 93 1.34 -15.34 1.43
C LYS A 93 0.67 -16.24 0.40
N ASN A 94 -0.50 -16.77 0.76
CA ASN A 94 -1.26 -17.71 -0.07
C ASN A 94 -2.63 -17.13 -0.43
N LYS A 95 -3.14 -17.51 -1.60
CA LYS A 95 -4.54 -17.27 -1.96
C LYS A 95 -5.42 -18.26 -1.19
N SER A 96 -6.56 -17.80 -0.68
CA SER A 96 -7.57 -18.66 -0.06
C SER A 96 -8.96 -18.05 -0.22
N SER A 97 -10.00 -18.87 -0.08
CA SER A 97 -11.40 -18.41 -0.11
C SER A 97 -11.76 -17.45 1.02
N LYS A 98 -10.90 -17.31 2.04
CA LYS A 98 -11.05 -16.36 3.16
C LYS A 98 -10.61 -14.94 2.77
N ILE A 99 -9.84 -14.81 1.69
CA ILE A 99 -9.26 -13.55 1.22
C ILE A 99 -10.05 -13.11 -0.01
N ASP A 100 -11.16 -12.42 0.24
CA ASP A 100 -11.96 -11.75 -0.80
C ASP A 100 -11.58 -10.26 -0.91
N GLN A 101 -12.20 -9.56 -1.87
CA GLN A 101 -12.01 -8.12 -2.04
C GLN A 101 -12.33 -7.34 -0.76
N THR A 102 -13.34 -7.77 -0.01
CA THR A 102 -13.73 -7.12 1.26
C THR A 102 -12.63 -7.25 2.31
N PHE A 103 -12.02 -8.42 2.43
CA PHE A 103 -10.89 -8.68 3.30
C PHE A 103 -9.70 -7.80 2.91
N LEU A 104 -9.36 -7.71 1.61
CA LEU A 104 -8.26 -6.89 1.12
C LEU A 104 -8.46 -5.40 1.37
N VAL A 105 -9.69 -4.90 1.21
CA VAL A 105 -10.04 -3.52 1.58
C VAL A 105 -9.83 -3.30 3.08
N LYS A 106 -10.30 -4.22 3.94
CA LYS A 106 -10.11 -4.13 5.39
C LYS A 106 -8.65 -4.22 5.79
N LEU A 107 -7.87 -5.08 5.12
CA LEU A 107 -6.43 -5.19 5.33
C LEU A 107 -5.72 -3.88 4.97
N SER A 108 -6.05 -3.29 3.82
CA SER A 108 -5.53 -1.98 3.41
C SER A 108 -5.91 -0.88 4.40
N THR A 109 -7.15 -0.86 4.88
CA THR A 109 -7.60 0.07 5.92
C THR A 109 -6.83 -0.13 7.22
N ALA A 110 -6.63 -1.37 7.66
CA ALA A 110 -5.88 -1.68 8.87
C ALA A 110 -4.42 -1.19 8.75
N ILE A 111 -3.73 -1.52 7.65
CA ILE A 111 -2.34 -1.12 7.40
C ILE A 111 -2.19 0.40 7.38
N THR A 112 -3.03 1.10 6.60
CA THR A 112 -2.95 2.57 6.52
C THR A 112 -3.09 3.20 7.89
N HIS A 113 -4.06 2.75 8.71
CA HIS A 113 -4.30 3.28 10.06
C HIS A 113 -3.30 2.81 11.12
N LEU A 114 -2.36 1.92 10.78
CA LEU A 114 -1.15 1.68 11.59
C LEU A 114 -0.02 2.66 11.27
N ILE A 115 -0.05 3.27 10.09
CA ILE A 115 0.99 4.18 9.59
C ILE A 115 0.58 5.64 9.82
N GLY A 116 -0.66 5.98 9.51
CA GLY A 116 -1.21 7.33 9.62
C GLY A 116 -2.68 7.38 9.23
N ASN A 117 -3.21 8.57 8.96
CA ASN A 117 -4.60 8.72 8.52
C ASN A 117 -4.64 8.95 7.00
N PRO A 118 -5.39 8.13 6.23
CA PRO A 118 -5.63 8.43 4.83
C PRO A 118 -6.38 9.76 4.67
N ASN A 119 -6.02 10.52 3.64
CA ASN A 119 -6.76 11.70 3.22
C ASN A 119 -8.14 11.34 2.67
N HIS A 120 -9.03 12.33 2.61
CA HIS A 120 -10.30 12.18 1.90
C HIS A 120 -10.05 12.17 0.40
N ASP A 121 -10.52 11.11 -0.26
CA ASP A 121 -10.53 10.98 -1.71
C ASP A 121 -11.80 11.62 -2.28
N SER A 122 -11.64 12.70 -3.03
CA SER A 122 -12.74 13.46 -3.63
C SER A 122 -13.45 12.73 -4.76
N MET A 123 -12.79 11.78 -5.43
CA MET A 123 -13.38 11.00 -6.52
C MET A 123 -14.41 10.00 -5.98
N ALA A 124 -14.10 9.37 -4.85
CA ALA A 124 -14.98 8.41 -4.19
C ALA A 124 -15.86 9.01 -3.09
N GLY A 125 -15.55 10.23 -2.62
CA GLY A 125 -16.20 10.85 -1.46
C GLY A 125 -15.94 10.09 -0.15
N LYS A 126 -14.82 9.36 -0.07
CA LYS A 126 -14.50 8.39 0.99
C LYS A 126 -13.01 8.49 1.36
N TYR A 127 -12.56 7.71 2.34
CA TYR A 127 -11.13 7.65 2.72
C TYR A 127 -10.29 6.71 1.83
N TYR A 128 -10.92 6.11 0.82
CA TYR A 128 -10.33 5.21 -0.15
C TYR A 128 -11.16 5.26 -1.43
N ALA A 129 -10.55 4.96 -2.57
CA ALA A 129 -11.24 4.74 -3.82
C ALA A 129 -11.04 3.31 -4.32
N ARG A 130 -12.00 2.80 -5.11
CA ARG A 130 -11.88 1.53 -5.83
C ARG A 130 -12.17 1.78 -7.29
N PHE A 131 -11.28 1.29 -8.14
CA PHE A 131 -11.40 1.39 -9.58
C PHE A 131 -11.53 0.00 -10.17
N HIS A 132 -12.54 -0.18 -11.02
CA HIS A 132 -12.71 -1.40 -11.80
C HIS A 132 -12.28 -1.09 -13.23
N VAL A 133 -11.24 -1.75 -13.71
CA VAL A 133 -10.73 -1.58 -15.08
C VAL A 133 -11.15 -2.79 -15.91
N LYS A 134 -11.80 -2.54 -17.04
CA LYS A 134 -12.16 -3.55 -18.05
C LYS A 134 -11.69 -3.04 -19.39
N HIS A 135 -11.40 -3.98 -20.30
CA HIS A 135 -11.27 -3.63 -21.69
C HIS A 135 -12.63 -3.22 -22.23
N GLU A 136 -12.81 -1.94 -22.53
CA GLU A 136 -13.99 -1.39 -23.17
C GLU A 136 -13.55 -0.64 -24.42
N ASP A 137 -14.01 -1.08 -25.60
CA ASP A 137 -13.67 -0.46 -26.89
C ASP A 137 -14.13 1.01 -27.01
N ASN A 138 -15.00 1.48 -26.11
CA ASN A 138 -15.61 2.82 -26.14
C ASN A 138 -15.01 3.80 -25.10
N SER A 139 -13.83 3.52 -24.55
CA SER A 139 -13.17 4.43 -23.59
C SER A 139 -12.65 5.71 -24.29
N ASP A 140 -13.41 6.81 -24.20
CA ASP A 140 -13.08 8.13 -24.79
C ASP A 140 -12.00 8.91 -24.02
N SER A 141 -11.48 8.38 -22.91
CA SER A 141 -10.40 9.04 -22.18
C SER A 141 -9.05 8.61 -22.74
N TYR A 142 -8.28 9.56 -23.28
CA TYR A 142 -6.87 9.37 -23.67
C TYR A 142 -6.05 8.67 -22.57
N LEU A 143 -6.37 8.95 -21.30
CA LEU A 143 -5.69 8.42 -20.11
C LEU A 143 -6.10 6.98 -19.73
N ARG A 144 -7.14 6.41 -20.35
CA ARG A 144 -7.65 5.05 -20.05
C ARG A 144 -7.34 4.03 -21.14
N LYS A 145 -6.45 4.38 -22.07
CA LYS A 145 -6.00 3.47 -23.12
C LYS A 145 -5.09 2.41 -22.52
N ALA A 146 -5.45 1.14 -22.71
CA ALA A 146 -4.72 -0.02 -22.18
C ALA A 146 -3.25 -0.12 -22.64
N TYR A 147 -2.87 0.59 -23.70
CA TYR A 147 -1.57 0.50 -24.35
C TYR A 147 -0.69 1.75 -24.14
N ILE A 148 -1.00 2.56 -23.13
CA ILE A 148 -0.21 3.75 -22.78
C ILE A 148 0.26 3.61 -21.33
N ASN A 149 1.54 3.87 -21.11
CA ASN A 149 2.09 3.92 -19.75
C ASN A 149 1.58 5.17 -19.05
N MET A 150 1.23 5.03 -17.77
CA MET A 150 1.05 6.20 -16.91
C MET A 150 2.44 6.70 -16.50
N ASP A 151 2.73 7.97 -16.79
CA ASP A 151 4.03 8.56 -16.48
C ASP A 151 4.29 8.56 -14.97
N LEU A 152 5.58 8.48 -14.58
CA LEU A 152 5.98 8.59 -13.17
C LEU A 152 5.59 9.97 -12.63
N HIS A 153 4.98 9.99 -11.44
CA HIS A 153 4.52 11.21 -10.78
C HIS A 153 4.45 11.01 -9.26
N THR A 154 4.26 12.11 -8.54
CA THR A 154 3.91 12.13 -7.11
C THR A 154 2.47 12.60 -6.94
N ASP A 155 1.76 12.08 -5.96
CA ASP A 155 0.38 12.50 -5.66
C ASP A 155 0.33 13.77 -4.78
N GLY A 156 -0.80 14.47 -4.82
CA GLY A 156 -1.08 15.62 -3.96
C GLY A 156 -0.38 16.93 -4.37
N THR A 157 0.13 17.04 -5.59
CA THR A 157 0.86 18.23 -6.07
C THR A 157 0.01 19.50 -6.20
N TYR A 158 -1.32 19.36 -6.17
CA TYR A 158 -2.27 20.47 -6.31
C TYR A 158 -2.89 20.94 -4.97
N VAL A 159 -2.47 20.34 -3.84
CA VAL A 159 -2.91 20.74 -2.48
C VAL A 159 -1.73 21.26 -1.67
N ARG A 160 -2.01 21.95 -0.56
CA ARG A 160 -0.95 22.49 0.32
C ARG A 160 -0.44 21.45 1.31
N GLU A 161 -1.32 20.55 1.73
CA GLU A 161 -1.02 19.45 2.61
C GLU A 161 -0.10 18.45 1.91
N ILE A 162 0.95 18.01 2.62
CA ILE A 162 1.90 17.04 2.09
C ILE A 162 1.25 15.65 2.13
N THR A 163 1.29 14.94 0.99
CA THR A 163 0.96 13.52 0.93
C THR A 163 2.22 12.70 1.20
N ASP A 164 2.35 12.19 2.43
CA ASP A 164 3.57 11.47 2.87
C ASP A 164 3.68 10.04 2.31
N TRP A 165 2.56 9.40 1.99
CA TRP A 165 2.52 8.02 1.54
C TRP A 165 1.32 7.77 0.62
N ILE A 166 1.45 6.76 -0.24
CA ILE A 166 0.40 6.30 -1.16
C ILE A 166 0.25 4.79 -0.97
N LEU A 167 -0.99 4.30 -0.93
CA LEU A 167 -1.28 2.86 -0.92
C LEU A 167 -2.05 2.49 -2.18
N MET A 168 -1.50 1.53 -2.94
CA MET A 168 -2.18 0.88 -4.05
C MET A 168 -2.41 -0.60 -3.71
N SER A 169 -3.64 -1.07 -3.85
CA SER A 169 -4.00 -2.47 -3.60
C SER A 169 -4.63 -3.10 -4.84
N LYS A 170 -4.07 -4.24 -5.27
CA LYS A 170 -4.71 -5.10 -6.27
C LYS A 170 -5.81 -5.90 -5.58
N LEU A 171 -7.07 -5.68 -5.97
CA LEU A 171 -8.23 -6.38 -5.40
C LEU A 171 -8.68 -7.57 -6.26
N GLU A 172 -8.43 -7.49 -7.57
CA GLU A 172 -8.86 -8.47 -8.56
C GLU A 172 -7.96 -8.39 -9.78
N GLU A 173 -7.75 -9.52 -10.45
CA GLU A 173 -6.98 -9.62 -11.68
C GLU A 173 -7.45 -10.85 -12.48
N GLU A 174 -7.95 -10.62 -13.68
CA GLU A 174 -8.41 -11.67 -14.59
C GLU A 174 -7.93 -11.36 -16.02
N ASN A 175 -7.25 -12.32 -16.66
CA ASN A 175 -6.77 -12.20 -18.04
C ASN A 175 -5.91 -10.94 -18.31
N VAL A 176 -5.16 -10.48 -17.31
CA VAL A 176 -4.26 -9.32 -17.43
C VAL A 176 -2.86 -9.78 -17.85
N ILE A 177 -2.27 -9.07 -18.81
CA ILE A 177 -0.88 -9.22 -19.22
C ILE A 177 -0.23 -7.83 -19.12
N GLY A 178 0.86 -7.72 -18.34
CA GLY A 178 1.50 -6.45 -18.03
C GLY A 178 0.74 -5.63 -16.97
N GLY A 179 0.88 -4.30 -17.02
CA GLY A 179 0.24 -3.38 -16.07
C GLY A 179 0.91 -3.38 -14.70
N GLU A 180 2.22 -3.65 -14.67
CA GLU A 180 3.03 -3.59 -13.47
C GLU A 180 3.15 -2.16 -12.94
N THR A 181 3.26 -2.03 -11.62
CA THR A 181 3.63 -0.75 -11.01
C THR A 181 5.07 -0.41 -11.35
N ALA A 182 5.28 0.76 -11.94
CA ALA A 182 6.59 1.38 -12.09
C ALA A 182 6.88 2.27 -10.88
N LEU A 183 8.11 2.18 -10.35
CA LEU A 183 8.58 2.99 -9.22
C LEU A 183 10.00 3.47 -9.53
N LEU A 184 10.31 4.72 -9.18
CA LEU A 184 11.65 5.30 -9.25
C LEU A 184 11.96 5.97 -7.92
N HIS A 185 12.97 5.47 -7.22
CA HIS A 185 13.51 6.15 -6.05
C HIS A 185 14.47 7.26 -6.51
N LEU A 186 14.40 8.45 -5.91
CA LEU A 186 15.22 9.59 -6.35
C LEU A 186 16.72 9.31 -6.32
N ASP A 187 17.23 8.62 -5.29
CA ASP A 187 18.66 8.25 -5.22
C ASP A 187 19.09 7.22 -6.29
N ASP A 188 18.15 6.61 -7.01
CA ASP A 188 18.44 5.71 -8.13
C ASP A 188 18.30 6.42 -9.48
N TRP A 189 17.91 7.71 -9.50
CA TRP A 189 17.76 8.49 -10.72
C TRP A 189 19.08 9.16 -11.11
N GLU A 190 19.62 8.75 -12.26
CA GLU A 190 20.92 9.17 -12.76
C GLU A 190 21.05 10.67 -13.04
N HIS A 191 19.91 11.34 -13.31
CA HIS A 191 19.86 12.78 -13.62
C HIS A 191 19.39 13.64 -12.45
N LEU A 192 19.27 13.07 -11.24
CA LEU A 192 18.78 13.83 -10.07
C LEU A 192 19.62 15.09 -9.83
N SER A 193 20.95 14.97 -9.85
CA SER A 193 21.85 16.12 -9.63
C SER A 193 21.76 17.16 -10.74
N ASP A 194 21.54 16.72 -11.99
CA ASP A 194 21.45 17.62 -13.14
C ASP A 194 20.26 18.57 -13.00
N LEU A 195 19.16 18.10 -12.40
CA LEU A 195 17.95 18.88 -12.18
C LEU A 195 17.93 19.58 -10.82
N SER A 196 18.39 18.94 -9.74
CA SER A 196 18.36 19.56 -8.41
C SER A 196 19.30 20.75 -8.26
N ASP A 197 20.39 20.76 -9.03
CA ASP A 197 21.43 21.78 -8.96
C ASP A 197 21.23 22.87 -10.03
N ASP A 198 20.22 22.73 -10.91
CA ASP A 198 19.85 23.79 -11.86
C ASP A 198 19.26 24.99 -11.10
N LYS A 199 19.87 26.16 -11.29
CA LYS A 199 19.46 27.42 -10.64
C LYS A 199 18.15 27.98 -11.18
N ILE A 200 17.71 27.52 -12.35
CA ILE A 200 16.51 28.02 -13.04
C ILE A 200 15.33 27.04 -12.87
N GLY A 201 15.61 25.77 -12.58
CA GLY A 201 14.62 24.70 -12.47
C GLY A 201 14.30 24.03 -13.80
#